data_AF-A0A849NDL6-F1
#
_entry.id   AF-A0A849NDL6-F1
#
_cell.length_a   1.000
_cell.length_b   1.000
_cell.length_c   1.000
_cell.angle_alpha   90.00
_cell.angle_beta   90.00
_cell.angle_gamma   90.00
#
_symmetry.space_group_name_H-M   'P 1'
#
loop_
_entity.id
_entity.type
_entity.pdbx_description
1 polymer ?
#
loop_
_entity_poly.entity_id
_entity_poly.type
_entity_poly.pdbx_seq_one_letter_code
_entity_poly.pdbx_strand_id
1 'polypeptide(L)'
;MVRLLWLIIISVRTLIVSYKIKYSSLSTFELIERISVHEDHNALNCFLSFRKLLTINNKRILLADYLLKLKEGNFYPYLIIPNKETKLEEKLDLIYDRTLQKFSVLKKYSEKIEGPYCNNQYNELYKQLNDYYGSRSSISQLDLELKAESLLKGMVIRHLKYSWLEVCRKTNRLYQRYRWVLAKGVIELMKPVSIKGREFTKWLEEHIENPDPSNKGEKYRIQNAVDNWFGHSSEIDYELIAYMQNDKIDPNFDIERYPENFTTLIANEKSTNINKLRPSIRSLGKTKLKMFISKILDNIVYDEDKDISIAKEFGLSKAAYSRFAGKNWKNNNKGEVPDLWKNIAHIITSDPILIELAISLGINTDIDSILKLTKTR
;
A
#
# COMPACT_ATOMS: atom_id res chain seq x y z
N MET A 1 -38.24 38.04 -15.98
CA MET A 1 -37.32 37.49 -14.96
C MET A 1 -37.00 35.99 -15.18
N VAL A 2 -37.97 35.14 -15.55
CA VAL A 2 -37.77 33.68 -15.78
C VAL A 2 -36.90 33.33 -17.02
N ARG A 3 -36.91 34.15 -18.07
CA ARG A 3 -36.06 33.95 -19.28
C ARG A 3 -34.56 34.21 -19.06
N LEU A 4 -34.19 35.07 -18.11
CA LEU A 4 -32.78 35.35 -17.79
C LEU A 4 -32.14 34.19 -17.02
N LEU A 5 -32.89 33.56 -16.10
CA LEU A 5 -32.45 32.36 -15.37
C LEU A 5 -32.23 31.15 -16.29
N TRP A 6 -33.05 30.99 -17.33
CA TRP A 6 -32.89 29.91 -18.31
C TRP A 6 -31.65 30.09 -19.21
N LEU A 7 -31.36 31.33 -19.64
CA LEU A 7 -30.14 31.64 -20.40
C LEU A 7 -28.87 31.50 -19.57
N ILE A 8 -28.92 31.82 -18.26
CA ILE A 8 -27.79 31.60 -17.35
C ILE A 8 -27.57 30.09 -17.11
N ILE A 9 -28.63 29.29 -16.93
CA ILE A 9 -28.49 27.83 -16.75
C ILE A 9 -27.99 27.14 -18.02
N ILE A 10 -28.46 27.55 -19.21
CA ILE A 10 -27.91 27.08 -20.48
C ILE A 10 -26.46 27.50 -20.57
N SER A 11 -26.13 28.79 -20.38
CA SER A 11 -24.76 29.29 -20.50
C SER A 11 -23.80 28.59 -19.53
N VAL A 12 -24.21 28.31 -18.29
CA VAL A 12 -23.42 27.54 -17.31
C VAL A 12 -23.27 26.08 -17.74
N ARG A 13 -24.33 25.42 -18.24
CA ARG A 13 -24.21 24.05 -18.80
C ARG A 13 -23.34 24.01 -20.05
N THR A 14 -23.45 24.99 -20.96
CA THR A 14 -22.65 25.07 -22.18
C THR A 14 -21.19 25.40 -21.87
N LEU A 15 -20.92 26.25 -20.87
CA LEU A 15 -19.58 26.49 -20.33
C LEU A 15 -19.00 25.21 -19.73
N ILE A 16 -19.75 24.50 -18.88
CA ILE A 16 -19.33 23.21 -18.30
C ILE A 16 -19.03 22.18 -19.41
N VAL A 17 -19.85 22.12 -20.47
CA VAL A 17 -19.66 21.22 -21.61
C VAL A 17 -18.43 21.63 -22.46
N SER A 18 -18.24 22.92 -22.74
CA SER A 18 -17.12 23.43 -23.52
C SER A 18 -15.78 23.24 -22.81
N TYR A 19 -15.72 23.50 -21.50
CA TYR A 19 -14.54 23.23 -20.69
C TYR A 19 -14.27 21.72 -20.59
N LYS A 20 -15.30 20.89 -20.42
CA LYS A 20 -15.14 19.42 -20.40
C LYS A 20 -14.49 18.90 -21.69
N ILE A 21 -14.88 19.42 -22.85
CA ILE A 21 -14.30 19.01 -24.14
C ILE A 21 -12.81 19.35 -24.18
N LYS A 22 -12.41 20.55 -23.75
CA LYS A 22 -11.01 21.00 -23.79
C LYS A 22 -10.06 20.15 -22.92
N TYR A 23 -10.47 19.78 -21.71
CA TYR A 23 -9.63 18.96 -20.82
C TYR A 23 -9.73 17.45 -21.11
N SER A 24 -10.82 17.00 -21.74
CA SER A 24 -10.98 15.59 -22.09
C SER A 24 -9.96 15.08 -23.10
N SER A 25 -9.50 15.97 -24.00
CA SER A 25 -8.49 15.67 -25.02
C SER A 25 -7.06 15.64 -24.48
N LEU A 26 -6.82 16.18 -23.29
CA LEU A 26 -5.50 16.16 -22.68
C LEU A 26 -5.16 14.76 -22.16
N SER A 27 -3.89 14.39 -22.32
CA SER A 27 -3.30 13.21 -21.71
C SER A 27 -3.28 13.33 -20.18
N THR A 28 -3.13 12.19 -19.48
CA THR A 28 -2.92 12.18 -18.03
C THR A 28 -1.71 13.03 -17.61
N PHE A 29 -0.61 12.99 -18.38
CA PHE A 29 0.58 13.78 -18.10
C PHE A 29 0.30 15.29 -18.15
N GLU A 30 -0.37 15.78 -19.20
CA GLU A 30 -0.75 17.19 -19.34
C GLU A 30 -1.76 17.63 -18.28
N LEU A 31 -2.68 16.75 -17.88
CA LEU A 31 -3.60 17.04 -16.77
C LEU A 31 -2.84 17.20 -15.45
N ILE A 32 -1.92 16.29 -15.14
CA ILE A 32 -1.09 16.33 -13.93
C ILE A 32 -0.20 17.58 -13.91
N GLU A 33 0.40 17.95 -15.06
CA GLU A 33 1.16 19.20 -15.21
C GLU A 33 0.30 20.42 -14.87
N ARG A 34 -0.90 20.52 -15.45
CA ARG A 34 -1.79 21.66 -15.17
C ARG A 34 -2.24 21.73 -13.71
N ILE A 35 -2.50 20.58 -13.09
CA ILE A 35 -2.87 20.53 -11.67
C ILE A 35 -1.71 20.98 -10.78
N SER A 36 -0.49 20.53 -11.09
CA SER A 36 0.70 20.76 -10.26
C SER A 36 1.32 22.14 -10.47
N VAL A 37 1.54 22.56 -11.72
CA VAL A 37 2.25 23.80 -12.08
C VAL A 37 1.31 25.00 -12.10
N HIS A 38 0.09 24.83 -12.60
CA HIS A 38 -0.85 25.94 -12.80
C HIS A 38 -1.97 26.00 -11.76
N GLU A 39 -2.01 25.04 -10.82
CA GLU A 39 -3.08 24.88 -9.83
C GLU A 39 -4.48 24.94 -10.49
N ASP A 40 -4.60 24.31 -11.67
CA ASP A 40 -5.78 24.37 -12.53
C ASP A 40 -6.91 23.47 -11.98
N HIS A 41 -7.92 24.11 -11.39
CA HIS A 41 -9.07 23.41 -10.80
C HIS A 41 -9.91 22.64 -11.84
N ASN A 42 -9.98 23.12 -13.09
CA ASN A 42 -10.74 22.44 -14.13
C ASN A 42 -10.00 21.17 -14.60
N ALA A 43 -8.67 21.23 -14.69
CA ALA A 43 -7.85 20.04 -14.93
C ALA A 43 -8.06 19.00 -13.82
N LEU A 44 -8.05 19.44 -12.55
CA LEU A 44 -8.29 18.57 -11.40
C LEU A 44 -9.69 17.92 -11.46
N ASN A 45 -10.73 18.70 -11.70
CA ASN A 45 -12.09 18.19 -11.80
C ASN A 45 -12.22 17.20 -12.96
N CYS A 46 -11.59 17.48 -14.10
CA CYS A 46 -11.58 16.57 -15.24
C CYS A 46 -10.87 15.25 -14.89
N PHE A 47 -9.71 15.35 -14.24
CA PHE A 47 -8.93 14.21 -13.79
C PHE A 47 -9.76 13.31 -12.84
N LEU A 48 -10.32 13.87 -11.77
CA LEU A 48 -11.04 13.11 -10.75
C LEU A 48 -12.38 12.56 -11.24
N SER A 49 -13.06 13.27 -12.14
CA SER A 49 -14.44 12.91 -12.56
C SER A 49 -14.48 12.01 -13.79
N PHE A 50 -13.45 12.03 -14.64
CA PHE A 50 -13.49 11.34 -15.93
C PHE A 50 -12.27 10.47 -16.22
N ARG A 51 -11.11 10.74 -15.62
CA ARG A 51 -9.89 9.99 -15.92
C ARG A 51 -9.84 8.70 -15.09
N LYS A 52 -10.24 7.59 -15.71
CA LYS A 52 -10.16 6.24 -15.14
C LYS A 52 -8.73 5.72 -15.24
N LEU A 53 -7.86 6.19 -14.35
CA LEU A 53 -6.43 5.86 -14.39
C LEU A 53 -6.08 4.62 -13.56
N LEU A 54 -6.79 4.36 -12.45
CA LEU A 54 -6.45 3.26 -11.55
C LEU A 54 -7.14 1.96 -11.98
N THR A 55 -6.49 0.82 -11.71
CA THR A 55 -7.06 -0.50 -12.00
C THR A 55 -7.35 -1.34 -10.75
N ILE A 56 -8.48 -2.04 -10.78
CA ILE A 56 -8.84 -3.13 -9.88
C ILE A 56 -9.42 -4.26 -10.74
N ASN A 57 -8.92 -5.50 -10.59
CA ASN A 57 -9.36 -6.67 -11.34
C ASN A 57 -9.42 -6.41 -12.86
N ASN A 58 -8.34 -5.82 -13.41
CA ASN A 58 -8.20 -5.41 -14.82
C ASN A 58 -9.25 -4.42 -15.33
N LYS A 59 -10.03 -3.79 -14.44
CA LYS A 59 -10.99 -2.73 -14.80
C LYS A 59 -10.44 -1.38 -14.38
N ARG A 60 -10.39 -0.45 -15.34
CA ARG A 60 -10.04 0.95 -15.08
C ARG A 60 -11.19 1.68 -14.38
N ILE A 61 -10.89 2.38 -13.30
CA ILE A 61 -11.86 3.08 -12.43
C ILE A 61 -11.33 4.45 -11.99
N LEU A 62 -12.22 5.30 -11.49
CA LEU A 62 -11.87 6.63 -10.96
C LEU A 62 -11.22 6.51 -9.59
N LEU A 63 -10.51 7.56 -9.15
CA LEU A 63 -9.86 7.59 -7.84
C LEU A 63 -10.84 7.40 -6.67
N ALA A 64 -11.99 8.07 -6.71
CA ALA A 64 -13.02 7.94 -5.67
C ALA A 64 -13.57 6.49 -5.63
N ASP A 65 -13.88 5.93 -6.79
CA ASP A 65 -14.36 4.55 -6.90
C ASP A 65 -13.29 3.55 -6.44
N TYR A 66 -12.02 3.80 -6.75
CA TYR A 66 -10.89 2.99 -6.30
C TYR A 66 -10.82 2.96 -4.77
N LEU A 67 -10.83 4.12 -4.12
CA LEU A 67 -10.84 4.21 -2.66
C LEU A 67 -12.08 3.57 -2.05
N LEU A 68 -13.25 3.71 -2.68
CA LEU A 68 -14.49 3.08 -2.22
C LEU A 68 -14.39 1.55 -2.30
N LYS A 69 -13.86 1.01 -3.39
CA LYS A 69 -13.62 -0.43 -3.53
C LYS A 69 -12.60 -0.96 -2.53
N LEU A 70 -11.55 -0.20 -2.24
CA LEU A 70 -10.63 -0.58 -1.17
C LEU A 70 -11.34 -0.56 0.19
N LYS A 71 -12.16 0.45 0.47
CA LYS A 71 -12.94 0.57 1.71
C LYS A 71 -13.91 -0.61 1.90
N GLU A 72 -14.60 -1.06 0.85
CA GLU A 72 -15.46 -2.26 0.88
C GLU A 72 -14.70 -3.52 1.35
N GLY A 73 -13.39 -3.58 1.11
CA GLY A 73 -12.48 -4.61 1.61
C GLY A 73 -11.74 -4.23 2.90
N ASN A 74 -12.23 -3.27 3.69
CA ASN A 74 -11.56 -2.73 4.88
C ASN A 74 -10.14 -2.22 4.63
N PHE A 75 -9.87 -1.78 3.40
CA PHE A 75 -8.54 -1.40 2.89
C PHE A 75 -7.50 -2.53 2.98
N TYR A 76 -7.92 -3.77 3.16
CA TYR A 76 -7.04 -4.92 3.11
C TYR A 76 -6.49 -5.09 1.68
N PRO A 77 -5.21 -5.45 1.50
CA PRO A 77 -4.18 -5.73 2.52
C PRO A 77 -3.45 -4.51 3.07
N TYR A 78 -3.70 -3.34 2.49
CA TYR A 78 -2.88 -2.16 2.69
C TYR A 78 -2.91 -1.68 4.14
N LEU A 79 -3.99 -1.99 4.87
CA LEU A 79 -4.14 -1.78 6.29
C LEU A 79 -4.37 -3.12 6.99
N ILE A 80 -3.57 -3.38 8.03
CA ILE A 80 -3.84 -4.45 9.00
C ILE A 80 -4.64 -3.81 10.11
N ILE A 81 -5.89 -4.22 10.24
CA ILE A 81 -6.81 -3.66 11.25
C ILE A 81 -6.90 -4.66 12.40
N PRO A 82 -6.61 -4.25 13.65
CA PRO A 82 -6.78 -5.12 14.80
C PRO A 82 -8.23 -5.64 14.94
N ASN A 83 -8.39 -6.92 15.26
CA ASN A 83 -9.72 -7.54 15.46
C ASN A 83 -10.57 -6.87 16.57
N LYS A 84 -9.95 -6.06 17.44
CA LYS A 84 -10.59 -5.37 18.55
C LYS A 84 -10.75 -3.86 18.31
N GLU A 85 -10.54 -3.40 17.09
CA GLU A 85 -10.66 -1.98 16.74
C GLU A 85 -12.09 -1.49 16.99
N THR A 86 -12.28 -0.56 17.93
CA THR A 86 -13.61 0.03 18.13
C THR A 86 -13.89 1.07 17.07
N LYS A 87 -15.18 1.26 16.75
CA LYS A 87 -15.65 2.24 15.75
C LYS A 87 -15.02 2.06 14.37
N LEU A 88 -14.78 0.82 13.97
CA LEU A 88 -14.12 0.50 12.71
C LEU A 88 -14.76 1.23 11.52
N GLU A 89 -16.08 1.15 11.34
CA GLU A 89 -16.79 1.83 10.25
C GLU A 89 -16.55 3.35 10.22
N GLU A 90 -16.66 4.02 11.37
CA GLU A 90 -16.37 5.47 11.50
C GLU A 90 -14.92 5.77 11.09
N LYS A 91 -13.97 4.92 11.48
CA LYS A 91 -12.56 5.06 11.09
C LYS A 91 -12.37 4.85 9.60
N LEU A 92 -13.01 3.85 8.99
CA LEU A 92 -12.95 3.57 7.55
C LEU A 92 -13.49 4.73 6.72
N ASP A 93 -14.62 5.33 7.13
CA ASP A 93 -15.18 6.54 6.53
C ASP A 93 -14.18 7.70 6.58
N LEU A 94 -13.63 7.98 7.76
CA LEU A 94 -12.66 9.05 7.94
C LEU A 94 -11.39 8.82 7.11
N ILE A 95 -10.95 7.58 6.93
CA ILE A 95 -9.77 7.26 6.11
C ILE A 95 -10.06 7.53 4.64
N TYR A 96 -11.21 7.09 4.15
CA TYR A 96 -11.66 7.34 2.80
C TYR A 96 -11.67 8.85 2.52
N ASP A 97 -12.38 9.62 3.36
CA ASP A 97 -12.53 11.07 3.19
C ASP A 97 -11.18 11.79 3.26
N ARG A 98 -10.34 11.46 4.25
CA ARG A 98 -9.03 12.09 4.41
C ARG A 98 -8.09 11.75 3.26
N THR A 99 -8.15 10.52 2.74
CA THR A 99 -7.29 10.12 1.62
C THR A 99 -7.76 10.83 0.35
N LEU A 100 -9.06 10.83 0.07
CA LEU A 100 -9.62 11.54 -1.07
C LEU A 100 -9.30 13.04 -1.02
N GLN A 101 -9.43 13.67 0.15
CA GLN A 101 -9.13 15.10 0.34
C GLN A 101 -7.70 15.47 -0.09
N LYS A 102 -6.71 14.60 0.19
CA LYS A 102 -5.31 14.81 -0.20
C LYS A 102 -5.10 14.86 -1.71
N PHE A 103 -6.07 14.40 -2.51
CA PHE A 103 -6.02 14.41 -3.96
C PHE A 103 -7.08 15.30 -4.61
N SER A 104 -7.97 15.94 -3.83
CA SER A 104 -9.10 16.70 -4.38
C SER A 104 -9.13 18.19 -4.02
N VAL A 105 -8.28 18.66 -3.12
CA VAL A 105 -8.33 20.05 -2.64
C VAL A 105 -7.08 20.84 -3.05
N LEU A 106 -7.25 21.85 -3.90
CA LEU A 106 -6.19 22.80 -4.28
C LEU A 106 -6.03 23.92 -3.25
N LYS A 107 -4.78 24.35 -3.03
CA LYS A 107 -4.42 25.42 -2.08
C LYS A 107 -5.08 26.76 -2.42
N LYS A 108 -5.04 27.17 -3.69
CA LYS A 108 -5.58 28.45 -4.18
C LYS A 108 -7.04 28.71 -3.83
N TYR A 109 -7.84 27.65 -3.65
CA TYR A 109 -9.28 27.76 -3.42
C TYR A 109 -9.67 27.47 -1.96
N SER A 110 -8.70 27.26 -1.07
CA SER A 110 -8.93 26.77 0.30
C SER A 110 -8.39 27.70 1.38
N GLU A 111 -8.47 29.02 1.19
CA GLU A 111 -8.02 30.04 2.15
C GLU A 111 -8.54 29.86 3.59
N LYS A 112 -9.64 29.11 3.78
CA LYS A 112 -10.25 28.80 5.08
C LYS A 112 -10.14 27.34 5.52
N ILE A 113 -9.66 26.44 4.66
CA ILE A 113 -9.58 25.01 4.95
C ILE A 113 -8.12 24.65 5.17
N GLU A 114 -7.74 24.55 6.45
CA GLU A 114 -6.46 23.98 6.84
C GLU A 114 -6.50 22.48 6.52
N GLY A 115 -5.67 22.04 5.58
CA GLY A 115 -5.72 20.67 5.09
C GLY A 115 -4.58 20.31 4.15
N PRO A 116 -4.37 19.01 3.88
CA PRO A 116 -3.37 18.58 2.92
C PRO A 116 -3.82 18.98 1.50
N TYR A 117 -3.12 19.93 0.89
CA TYR A 117 -3.38 20.39 -0.46
C TYR A 117 -2.82 19.41 -1.50
N CYS A 118 -3.62 19.07 -2.51
CA CYS A 118 -3.26 18.07 -3.52
C CYS A 118 -2.16 18.52 -4.47
N ASN A 119 -1.90 19.82 -4.59
CA ASN A 119 -0.84 20.35 -5.44
C ASN A 119 0.53 19.76 -5.10
N ASN A 120 0.81 19.48 -3.81
CA ASN A 120 2.05 18.83 -3.40
C ASN A 120 2.18 17.40 -3.94
N GLN A 121 1.10 16.62 -3.90
CA GLN A 121 1.04 15.25 -4.40
C GLN A 121 1.20 15.24 -5.92
N TYR A 122 0.45 16.10 -6.62
CA TYR A 122 0.53 16.17 -8.08
C TYR A 122 1.87 16.74 -8.56
N ASN A 123 2.51 17.65 -7.81
CA ASN A 123 3.85 18.14 -8.13
C ASN A 123 4.90 17.03 -8.01
N GLU A 124 4.83 16.22 -6.96
CA GLU A 124 5.73 15.07 -6.82
C GLU A 124 5.50 14.04 -7.94
N LEU A 125 4.23 13.75 -8.26
CA LEU A 125 3.88 12.86 -9.38
C LEU A 125 4.37 13.40 -10.73
N TYR A 126 4.20 14.71 -10.98
CA TYR A 126 4.66 15.36 -12.20
C TYR A 126 6.18 15.27 -12.35
N LYS A 127 6.95 15.56 -11.30
CA LYS A 127 8.42 15.46 -11.32
C LYS A 127 8.87 14.06 -11.72
N GLN A 128 8.33 13.03 -11.08
CA GLN A 128 8.70 11.64 -11.39
C GLN A 128 8.32 11.24 -12.83
N LEU A 129 7.18 11.70 -13.32
CA LEU A 129 6.78 11.47 -14.71
C LEU A 129 7.65 12.23 -15.71
N ASN A 130 8.01 13.47 -15.39
CA ASN A 130 8.86 14.31 -16.24
C ASN A 130 10.28 13.76 -16.31
N ASP A 131 10.83 13.27 -15.19
CA ASP A 131 12.13 12.59 -15.14
C ASP A 131 12.09 11.30 -15.97
N TYR A 132 11.02 10.52 -15.84
CA TYR A 132 10.80 9.33 -16.67
C TYR A 132 10.73 9.69 -18.16
N TYR A 133 9.98 10.74 -18.52
CA TYR A 133 9.84 11.23 -19.89
C TYR A 133 11.18 11.72 -20.47
N GLY A 134 11.93 12.54 -19.74
CA GLY A 134 13.20 13.11 -20.20
C GLY A 134 14.33 12.08 -20.35
N SER A 135 14.25 10.94 -19.67
CA SER A 135 15.29 9.92 -19.69
C SER A 135 15.30 9.01 -20.93
N ARG A 136 14.29 9.07 -21.82
CA ARG A 136 14.17 8.17 -22.97
C ARG A 136 13.86 8.92 -24.26
N SER A 137 14.50 8.51 -25.36
CA SER A 137 14.40 9.16 -26.67
C SER A 137 13.05 8.98 -27.38
N SER A 138 12.25 7.99 -26.99
CA SER A 138 10.92 7.75 -27.55
C SER A 138 10.06 6.94 -26.56
N ILE A 139 9.21 7.62 -25.80
CA ILE A 139 8.21 6.97 -24.94
C ILE A 139 6.85 7.10 -25.60
N SER A 140 6.11 5.99 -25.70
CA SER A 140 4.73 6.03 -26.20
C SER A 140 3.81 6.70 -25.16
N GLN A 141 2.72 7.29 -25.64
CA GLN A 141 1.69 7.83 -24.73
C GLN A 141 1.12 6.76 -23.80
N LEU A 142 1.01 5.52 -24.29
CA LEU A 142 0.54 4.39 -23.48
C LEU A 142 1.49 4.08 -22.32
N ASP A 143 2.81 4.07 -22.56
CA ASP A 143 3.80 3.83 -21.51
C ASP A 143 3.78 4.92 -20.44
N LEU A 144 3.55 6.17 -20.84
CA LEU A 144 3.38 7.29 -19.90
C LEU A 144 2.11 7.14 -19.06
N GLU A 145 1.00 6.72 -19.66
CA GLU A 145 -0.25 6.45 -18.93
C GLU A 145 -0.07 5.32 -17.91
N LEU A 146 0.59 4.21 -18.31
CA LEU A 146 0.88 3.08 -17.41
C LEU A 146 1.81 3.51 -16.27
N LYS A 147 2.85 4.31 -16.56
CA LYS A 147 3.74 4.83 -15.52
C LYS A 147 2.99 5.76 -14.56
N ALA A 148 2.11 6.63 -15.08
CA ALA A 148 1.29 7.52 -14.26
C ALA A 148 0.32 6.75 -13.36
N GLU A 149 -0.30 5.69 -13.90
CA GLU A 149 -1.13 4.76 -13.12
C GLU A 149 -0.35 4.15 -11.96
N SER A 150 0.81 3.55 -12.24
CA SER A 150 1.65 2.89 -11.24
C SER A 150 2.08 3.85 -10.12
N LEU A 151 2.59 5.03 -10.49
CA LEU A 151 3.01 6.05 -9.53
C LEU A 151 1.86 6.58 -8.69
N LEU A 152 0.72 6.92 -9.32
CA LEU A 152 -0.45 7.41 -8.58
C LEU A 152 -0.97 6.36 -7.62
N LYS A 153 -1.08 5.10 -8.04
CA LYS A 153 -1.55 4.00 -7.19
C LYS A 153 -0.68 3.87 -5.94
N GLY A 154 0.65 3.86 -6.10
CA GLY A 154 1.60 3.84 -4.98
C GLY A 154 1.44 5.02 -4.03
N MET A 155 1.25 6.24 -4.57
CA MET A 155 1.01 7.43 -3.76
C MET A 155 -0.32 7.37 -2.98
N VAL A 156 -1.39 6.88 -3.61
CA VAL A 156 -2.71 6.71 -2.98
C VAL A 156 -2.62 5.72 -1.82
N ILE A 157 -1.99 4.56 -2.03
CA ILE A 157 -1.78 3.54 -0.99
C ILE A 157 -0.94 4.09 0.18
N ARG A 158 0.14 4.83 -0.11
CA ARG A 158 0.96 5.46 0.94
C ARG A 158 0.13 6.46 1.75
N HIS A 159 -0.67 7.29 1.10
CA HIS A 159 -1.52 8.25 1.78
C HIS A 159 -2.67 7.62 2.54
N LEU A 160 -3.17 6.47 2.09
CA LEU A 160 -4.14 5.65 2.81
C LEU A 160 -3.57 5.19 4.16
N LYS A 161 -2.34 4.66 4.17
CA LYS A 161 -1.60 4.29 5.39
C LYS A 161 -1.44 5.48 6.35
N TYR A 162 -1.09 6.66 5.83
CA TYR A 162 -0.98 7.87 6.66
C TYR A 162 -2.33 8.35 7.19
N SER A 163 -3.39 8.24 6.39
CA SER A 163 -4.75 8.57 6.81
C SER A 163 -5.22 7.65 7.93
N TRP A 164 -4.98 6.34 7.84
CA TRP A 164 -5.25 5.39 8.94
C TRP A 164 -4.58 5.84 10.24
N LEU A 165 -3.25 6.06 10.21
CA LEU A 165 -2.50 6.50 11.39
C LEU A 165 -3.03 7.83 11.95
N GLU A 166 -3.51 8.74 11.11
CA GLU A 166 -4.06 10.00 11.55
C GLU A 166 -5.47 9.86 12.14
N VAL A 167 -6.31 9.02 11.54
CA VAL A 167 -7.64 8.70 12.05
C VAL A 167 -7.54 8.03 13.39
N CYS A 168 -6.74 6.97 13.51
CA CYS A 168 -6.50 6.28 14.78
C CYS A 168 -6.07 7.26 15.88
N ARG A 169 -5.18 8.22 15.57
CA ARG A 169 -4.79 9.29 16.50
C ARG A 169 -5.94 10.22 16.88
N LYS A 170 -6.75 10.66 15.92
CA LYS A 170 -7.85 11.60 16.16
C LYS A 170 -9.01 10.97 16.93
N THR A 171 -9.29 9.70 16.65
CA THR A 171 -10.32 8.94 17.35
C THR A 171 -9.87 8.50 18.75
N ASN A 172 -8.55 8.38 18.97
CA ASN A 172 -8.01 8.09 20.28
C ASN A 172 -8.04 9.35 21.17
N ARG A 173 -9.19 9.57 21.82
CA ARG A 173 -9.42 10.70 22.76
C ARG A 173 -8.51 10.68 23.98
N LEU A 174 -7.74 9.61 24.19
CA LEU A 174 -6.90 9.43 25.37
C LEU A 174 -5.53 10.06 25.18
N TYR A 175 -5.12 10.41 23.95
CA TYR A 175 -3.83 11.04 23.67
C TYR A 175 -3.95 12.27 22.74
N GLN A 176 -3.02 13.20 22.88
CA GLN A 176 -2.88 14.41 22.06
C GLN A 176 -1.43 14.59 21.60
N ARG A 177 -1.22 15.22 20.45
CA ARG A 177 0.15 15.54 19.98
C ARG A 177 0.81 16.54 20.93
N TYR A 178 2.06 16.27 21.26
CA TYR A 178 2.90 17.13 22.07
C TYR A 178 4.24 17.33 21.36
N ARG A 179 4.63 18.59 21.14
CA ARG A 179 5.91 18.94 20.51
C ARG A 179 6.90 19.26 21.62
N TRP A 180 7.85 18.36 21.85
CA TRP A 180 8.93 18.60 22.80
C TRP A 180 10.08 19.30 22.08
N VAL A 181 10.28 20.57 22.42
CA VAL A 181 11.31 21.42 21.82
C VAL A 181 12.59 21.26 22.62
N LEU A 182 13.65 20.82 21.94
CA LEU A 182 15.00 20.61 22.49
C LEU A 182 15.98 21.52 21.75
N ALA A 183 17.16 21.74 22.33
CA ALA A 183 18.18 22.62 21.72
C ALA A 183 18.57 22.19 20.28
N LYS A 184 18.53 20.89 19.99
CA LYS A 184 18.91 20.30 18.70
C LYS A 184 17.74 20.09 17.72
N GLY A 185 16.50 20.40 18.10
CA GLY A 185 15.34 20.16 17.24
C GLY A 185 14.05 19.89 18.00
N VAL A 186 13.06 19.31 17.31
CA VAL A 186 11.73 19.03 17.88
C VAL A 186 11.41 17.55 17.76
N ILE A 187 10.97 16.93 18.86
CA ILE A 187 10.45 15.57 18.87
C ILE A 187 8.93 15.63 19.07
N GLU A 188 8.17 15.04 18.14
CA GLU A 188 6.72 14.96 18.25
C GLU A 188 6.29 13.65 18.90
N LEU A 189 5.62 13.75 20.05
CA LEU A 189 5.17 12.64 20.90
C LEU A 189 3.64 12.63 21.04
N MET A 190 3.09 11.49 21.44
CA MET A 190 1.71 11.33 21.88
C MET A 190 1.67 11.41 23.41
N LYS A 191 0.98 12.42 23.93
CA LYS A 191 0.83 12.70 25.37
C LYS A 191 -0.58 12.31 25.82
N PRO A 192 -0.75 11.61 26.95
CA PRO A 192 -2.07 11.38 27.51
C PRO A 192 -2.86 12.69 27.74
N VAL A 193 -4.16 12.69 27.44
CA VAL A 193 -5.02 13.88 27.63
C VAL A 193 -5.22 14.19 29.11
N SER A 194 -5.14 13.18 29.99
CA SER A 194 -5.25 13.32 31.44
C SER A 194 -4.13 14.15 32.10
N ILE A 195 -3.00 14.36 31.42
CA ILE A 195 -1.80 14.99 31.99
C ILE A 195 -1.62 16.39 31.42
N LYS A 196 -1.24 17.38 32.24
CA LYS A 196 -0.97 18.73 31.72
C LYS A 196 0.36 18.78 30.96
N GLY A 197 0.46 19.67 29.97
CA GLY A 197 1.68 19.79 29.15
C GLY A 197 2.96 20.01 29.96
N ARG A 198 2.92 20.85 31.01
CA ARG A 198 4.07 21.14 31.88
C ARG A 198 4.49 19.92 32.72
N GLU A 199 3.52 19.19 33.27
CA GLU A 199 3.79 17.96 34.04
C GLU A 199 4.45 16.91 33.15
N PHE A 200 4.00 16.81 31.90
CA PHE A 200 4.59 15.92 30.92
C PHE A 200 6.01 16.33 30.50
N THR A 201 6.28 17.63 30.32
CA THR A 201 7.64 18.13 30.08
C THR A 201 8.58 17.75 31.22
N LYS A 202 8.15 18.02 32.45
CA LYS A 202 8.93 17.71 33.65
C LYS A 202 9.23 16.21 33.72
N TRP A 203 8.22 15.37 33.47
CA TRP A 203 8.42 13.93 33.42
C TRP A 203 9.43 13.52 32.34
N LEU A 204 9.33 14.09 31.13
CA LEU A 204 10.28 13.81 30.04
C LEU A 204 11.72 14.20 30.43
N GLU A 205 11.90 15.37 31.04
CA GLU A 205 13.21 15.86 31.51
C GLU A 205 13.81 14.99 32.63
N GLU A 206 12.97 14.43 33.50
CA GLU A 206 13.39 13.56 34.61
C GLU A 206 13.70 12.13 34.19
N HIS A 207 13.04 11.60 33.15
CA HIS A 207 13.08 10.16 32.82
C HIS A 207 13.76 9.85 31.48
N ILE A 208 13.96 10.84 30.62
CA ILE A 208 14.57 10.65 29.31
C ILE A 208 15.95 11.30 29.30
N GLU A 209 16.98 10.48 29.46
CA GLU A 209 18.36 10.93 29.38
C GLU A 209 18.79 11.23 27.93
N ASN A 210 19.50 12.35 27.77
CA ASN A 210 20.20 12.78 26.54
C ASN A 210 19.38 12.65 25.25
N PRO A 211 18.17 13.25 25.16
CA PRO A 211 17.34 13.11 23.98
C PRO A 211 18.00 13.78 22.75
N ASP A 212 18.14 13.02 21.65
CA ASP A 212 18.65 13.55 20.37
C ASP A 212 17.62 13.49 19.23
N PRO A 213 16.99 14.62 18.86
CA PRO A 213 16.02 14.69 17.77
C PRO A 213 16.54 14.20 16.41
N SER A 214 17.86 14.21 16.20
CA SER A 214 18.47 13.83 14.93
C SER A 214 18.67 12.31 14.80
N ASN A 215 18.58 11.57 15.90
CA ASN A 215 18.82 10.12 15.90
C ASN A 215 17.60 9.35 15.36
N LYS A 216 17.83 8.47 14.37
CA LYS A 216 16.80 7.61 13.78
C LYS A 216 16.37 6.56 14.81
N GLY A 217 15.16 6.69 15.33
CA GLY A 217 14.59 5.81 16.34
C GLY A 217 14.40 6.47 17.71
N GLU A 218 14.93 7.68 17.92
CA GLU A 218 14.82 8.36 19.20
C GLU A 218 13.37 8.66 19.58
N LYS A 219 12.58 9.12 18.61
CA LYS A 219 11.14 9.30 18.77
C LYS A 219 10.45 8.03 19.28
N TYR A 220 10.83 6.86 18.75
CA TYR A 220 10.24 5.59 19.14
C TYR A 220 10.68 5.19 20.55
N ARG A 221 11.97 5.33 20.88
CA ARG A 221 12.51 5.10 22.24
C ARG A 221 11.75 5.91 23.29
N ILE A 222 11.56 7.20 23.02
CA ILE A 222 10.88 8.12 23.95
C ILE A 222 9.39 7.80 24.04
N GLN A 223 8.74 7.53 22.91
CA GLN A 223 7.32 7.15 22.92
C GLN A 223 7.09 5.86 23.72
N ASN A 224 7.94 4.85 23.58
CA ASN A 224 7.85 3.62 24.38
C ASN A 224 8.00 3.88 25.87
N ALA A 225 8.88 4.80 26.29
CA ALA A 225 9.02 5.17 27.70
C ALA A 225 7.74 5.85 28.23
N VAL A 226 7.17 6.78 27.45
CA VAL A 226 5.88 7.43 27.76
C VAL A 226 4.78 6.39 27.92
N ASP A 227 4.71 5.47 26.97
CA ASP A 227 3.69 4.44 26.88
C ASP A 227 3.78 3.43 28.03
N ASN A 228 5.00 3.06 28.44
CA ASN A 228 5.23 2.18 29.59
C ASN A 228 4.84 2.85 30.91
N TRP A 229 5.09 4.15 31.05
CA TRP A 229 4.87 4.86 32.31
C TRP A 229 3.41 5.23 32.53
N PHE A 230 2.77 5.85 31.53
CA PHE A 230 1.40 6.33 31.65
C PHE A 230 0.36 5.26 31.30
N GLY A 231 0.83 4.07 30.94
CA GLY A 231 0.01 2.97 30.47
C GLY A 231 -0.39 3.15 29.02
N HIS A 232 -0.51 2.01 28.36
CA HIS A 232 -1.25 1.88 27.11
C HIS A 232 -2.73 1.75 27.44
N SER A 233 -3.50 2.83 27.30
CA SER A 233 -4.94 2.64 27.11
C SER A 233 -5.11 2.11 25.69
N SER A 234 -5.11 0.80 25.56
CA SER A 234 -5.06 0.14 24.26
C SER A 234 -6.28 0.51 23.41
N GLU A 235 -5.97 0.96 22.20
CA GLU A 235 -6.69 0.51 21.00
C GLU A 235 -5.73 0.32 19.81
N ILE A 236 -4.49 0.83 19.86
CA ILE A 236 -3.56 0.75 18.73
C ILE A 236 -2.28 0.06 19.16
N ASP A 237 -1.92 -0.99 18.43
CA ASP A 237 -0.66 -1.72 18.58
C ASP A 237 0.47 -0.96 17.88
N TYR A 238 1.43 -0.44 18.65
CA TYR A 238 2.54 0.34 18.11
C TYR A 238 3.57 -0.50 17.36
N GLU A 239 3.60 -1.83 17.56
CA GLU A 239 4.43 -2.72 16.74
C GLU A 239 4.02 -2.61 15.27
N LEU A 240 2.70 -2.53 15.00
CA LEU A 240 2.16 -2.35 13.66
C LEU A 240 2.58 -1.01 13.02
N ILE A 241 2.65 0.06 13.82
CA ILE A 241 3.07 1.39 13.37
C ILE A 241 4.57 1.40 13.03
N ALA A 242 5.40 0.71 13.81
CA ALA A 242 6.84 0.58 13.56
C ALA A 242 7.12 -0.20 12.27
N TYR A 243 6.35 -1.25 11.99
CA TYR A 243 6.38 -1.95 10.69
C TYR A 243 6.02 -1.02 9.52
N MET A 244 4.98 -0.21 9.66
CA MET A 244 4.54 0.71 8.59
C MET A 244 5.47 1.92 8.34
N GLN A 245 6.34 2.28 9.30
CA GLN A 245 7.26 3.43 9.19
C GLN A 245 8.67 3.05 8.72
N ASN A 246 9.08 1.79 8.89
CA ASN A 246 10.39 1.30 8.44
C ASN A 246 10.43 0.89 6.97
N ASP A 247 9.27 0.80 6.32
CA ASP A 247 9.14 0.53 4.89
C ASP A 247 9.57 1.76 4.07
N LYS A 248 10.86 1.80 3.71
CA LYS A 248 11.33 2.55 2.54
C LYS A 248 10.83 1.83 1.29
N ILE A 249 9.54 1.94 0.98
CA ILE A 249 9.03 1.55 -0.33
C ILE A 249 9.60 2.56 -1.32
N ASP A 250 10.50 2.09 -2.16
CA ASP A 250 11.09 2.87 -3.25
C ASP A 250 9.97 3.58 -4.05
N PRO A 251 10.01 4.91 -4.25
CA PRO A 251 9.01 5.57 -5.09
C PRO A 251 9.06 5.13 -6.57
N ASN A 252 10.15 4.52 -7.03
CA ASN A 252 10.27 3.90 -8.36
C ASN A 252 9.80 2.44 -8.42
N PHE A 253 9.14 1.94 -7.37
CA PHE A 253 8.76 0.54 -7.21
C PHE A 253 7.75 0.09 -8.26
N ASP A 254 8.24 -0.66 -9.24
CA ASP A 254 7.45 -1.18 -10.35
C ASP A 254 6.90 -2.57 -10.00
N ILE A 255 5.63 -2.62 -9.60
CA ILE A 255 4.92 -3.85 -9.26
C ILE A 255 4.93 -4.85 -10.44
N GLU A 256 5.04 -4.37 -11.69
CA GLU A 256 5.05 -5.21 -12.88
C GLU A 256 6.34 -6.02 -13.06
N ARG A 257 7.47 -5.61 -12.46
CA ARG A 257 8.73 -6.40 -12.42
C ARG A 257 8.81 -7.40 -11.27
N TYR A 258 7.83 -7.38 -10.35
CA TYR A 258 7.86 -8.21 -9.15
C TYR A 258 7.48 -9.69 -9.35
N PRO A 259 6.64 -10.12 -10.34
CA PRO A 259 6.42 -11.55 -10.57
C PRO A 259 7.72 -12.30 -10.91
N GLU A 260 8.56 -11.70 -11.76
CA GLU A 260 9.88 -12.25 -12.10
C GLU A 260 10.82 -12.25 -10.87
N ASN A 261 10.81 -11.20 -10.06
CA ASN A 261 11.64 -11.10 -8.86
C ASN A 261 11.18 -12.00 -7.72
N PHE A 262 9.87 -12.17 -7.51
CA PHE A 262 9.28 -13.01 -6.47
C PHE A 262 9.55 -14.49 -6.74
N THR A 263 9.25 -14.92 -7.97
CA THR A 263 9.55 -16.27 -8.43
C THR A 263 11.05 -16.56 -8.33
N THR A 264 11.88 -15.62 -8.77
CA THR A 264 13.34 -15.74 -8.68
C THR A 264 13.83 -15.76 -7.23
N LEU A 265 13.23 -14.98 -6.33
CA LEU A 265 13.59 -14.92 -4.92
C LEU A 265 13.31 -16.24 -4.20
N ILE A 266 12.11 -16.81 -4.36
CA ILE A 266 11.77 -18.13 -3.80
C ILE A 266 12.65 -19.23 -4.41
N ALA A 267 12.83 -19.20 -5.73
CA ALA A 267 13.67 -20.16 -6.44
C ALA A 267 15.14 -20.10 -5.96
N ASN A 268 15.68 -18.90 -5.74
CA ASN A 268 17.03 -18.67 -5.23
C ASN A 268 17.18 -19.13 -3.78
N GLU A 269 16.24 -18.78 -2.91
CA GLU A 269 16.29 -19.15 -1.49
C GLU A 269 16.19 -20.68 -1.30
N LYS A 270 15.29 -21.35 -2.03
CA LYS A 270 15.18 -22.82 -2.02
C LYS A 270 16.39 -23.53 -2.64
N SER A 271 16.90 -23.05 -3.78
CA SER A 271 18.05 -23.68 -4.43
C SER A 271 19.35 -23.46 -3.67
N THR A 272 19.50 -22.34 -2.97
CA THR A 272 20.63 -22.11 -2.05
C THR A 272 20.59 -23.08 -0.88
N ASN A 273 19.38 -23.33 -0.35
CA ASN A 273 19.13 -24.28 0.74
C ASN A 273 18.82 -25.72 0.27
N ILE A 274 19.24 -26.14 -0.94
CA ILE A 274 18.86 -27.43 -1.54
C ILE A 274 19.18 -28.65 -0.65
N ASN A 275 20.23 -28.55 0.17
CA ASN A 275 20.65 -29.61 1.09
C ASN A 275 19.65 -29.86 2.23
N LYS A 276 18.76 -28.90 2.52
CA LYS A 276 17.68 -29.03 3.51
C LYS A 276 16.42 -29.65 2.91
N LEU A 277 16.37 -29.85 1.58
CA LEU A 277 15.21 -30.40 0.89
C LEU A 277 15.23 -31.93 0.89
N ARG A 278 14.04 -32.53 0.69
CA ARG A 278 13.84 -33.99 0.61
C ARG A 278 14.72 -34.59 -0.51
N PRO A 279 15.20 -35.84 -0.37
CA PRO A 279 16.12 -36.46 -1.32
C PRO A 279 15.68 -36.37 -2.79
N SER A 280 14.38 -36.60 -3.05
CA SER A 280 13.81 -36.55 -4.40
C SER A 280 13.80 -35.15 -5.04
N ILE A 281 13.75 -34.10 -4.23
CA ILE A 281 13.82 -32.70 -4.71
C ILE A 281 15.29 -32.28 -4.83
N ARG A 282 16.12 -32.72 -3.87
CA ARG A 282 17.56 -32.47 -3.87
C ARG A 282 18.25 -33.04 -5.11
N SER A 283 17.81 -34.20 -5.60
CA SER A 283 18.37 -34.85 -6.80
C SER A 283 18.17 -34.05 -8.08
N LEU A 284 17.31 -33.03 -8.11
CA LEU A 284 17.19 -32.12 -9.26
C LEU A 284 18.45 -31.28 -9.47
N GLY A 285 19.18 -30.95 -8.39
CA GLY A 285 20.24 -29.96 -8.43
C GLY A 285 19.71 -28.51 -8.48
N LYS A 286 20.59 -27.54 -8.22
CA LYS A 286 20.19 -26.13 -8.02
C LYS A 286 19.49 -25.52 -9.25
N THR A 287 20.05 -25.71 -10.44
CA THR A 287 19.56 -25.09 -11.68
C THR A 287 18.17 -25.61 -12.06
N LYS A 288 18.01 -26.94 -12.11
CA LYS A 288 16.72 -27.58 -12.41
C LYS A 288 15.67 -27.28 -11.34
N LEU A 289 16.06 -27.17 -10.07
CA LEU A 289 15.14 -26.77 -9.00
C LEU A 289 14.62 -25.34 -9.18
N LYS A 290 15.46 -24.39 -9.62
CA LYS A 290 14.99 -23.03 -9.91
C LYS A 290 13.94 -23.04 -11.01
N MET A 291 14.23 -23.70 -12.13
CA MET A 291 13.29 -23.84 -13.26
C MET A 291 11.99 -24.52 -12.82
N PHE A 292 12.08 -25.56 -11.99
CA PHE A 292 10.94 -26.27 -11.45
C PHE A 292 10.04 -25.36 -10.60
N ILE A 293 10.63 -24.58 -9.68
CA ILE A 293 9.88 -23.64 -8.85
C ILE A 293 9.24 -22.54 -9.69
N SER A 294 9.96 -21.99 -10.67
CA SER A 294 9.42 -20.99 -11.59
C SER A 294 8.18 -21.52 -12.32
N LYS A 295 8.30 -22.71 -12.93
CA LYS A 295 7.19 -23.33 -13.65
C LYS A 295 5.97 -23.60 -12.75
N ILE A 296 6.18 -24.00 -11.49
CA ILE A 296 5.09 -24.15 -10.50
C ILE A 296 4.43 -22.80 -10.21
N LEU A 297 5.21 -21.75 -9.97
CA LEU A 297 4.68 -20.43 -9.62
C LEU A 297 3.92 -19.81 -10.80
N ASP A 298 4.45 -19.91 -12.02
CA ASP A 298 3.75 -19.48 -13.24
C ASP A 298 2.43 -20.26 -13.40
N ASN A 299 2.45 -21.57 -13.14
CA ASN A 299 1.24 -22.39 -13.18
C ASN A 299 0.21 -22.02 -12.10
N ILE A 300 0.65 -21.52 -10.95
CA ILE A 300 -0.28 -21.02 -9.93
C ILE A 300 -0.98 -19.76 -10.41
N VAL A 301 -0.29 -18.91 -11.17
CA VAL A 301 -0.85 -17.66 -11.70
C VAL A 301 -1.79 -17.90 -12.88
N TYR A 302 -1.43 -18.77 -13.82
CA TYR A 302 -2.17 -18.93 -15.08
C TYR A 302 -3.10 -20.16 -15.12
N ASP A 303 -2.99 -21.08 -14.15
CA ASP A 303 -3.76 -22.34 -14.06
C ASP A 303 -3.73 -23.23 -15.33
N GLU A 304 -2.62 -23.19 -16.08
CA GLU A 304 -2.55 -23.77 -17.44
C GLU A 304 -2.17 -25.27 -17.47
N ASP A 305 -1.31 -25.74 -16.57
CA ASP A 305 -0.81 -27.13 -16.54
C ASP A 305 -1.33 -27.94 -15.34
N LYS A 306 -1.55 -29.24 -15.53
CA LYS A 306 -1.89 -30.17 -14.43
C LYS A 306 -0.63 -30.53 -13.64
N ASP A 307 -0.68 -30.52 -12.32
CA ASP A 307 0.41 -30.94 -11.40
C ASP A 307 1.20 -32.20 -11.85
N ILE A 308 0.52 -33.15 -12.51
CA ILE A 308 1.10 -34.39 -13.03
C ILE A 308 2.07 -34.15 -14.20
N SER A 309 1.78 -33.22 -15.12
CA SER A 309 2.66 -32.94 -16.26
C SER A 309 3.96 -32.29 -15.80
N ILE A 310 3.88 -31.30 -14.91
CA ILE A 310 5.05 -30.64 -14.31
C ILE A 310 5.90 -31.68 -13.56
N ALA A 311 5.30 -32.54 -12.74
CA ALA A 311 6.05 -33.58 -12.04
C ALA A 311 6.83 -34.50 -13.00
N LYS A 312 6.19 -34.93 -14.08
CA LYS A 312 6.81 -35.81 -15.09
C LYS A 312 7.96 -35.13 -15.83
N GLU A 313 7.79 -33.86 -16.21
CA GLU A 313 8.81 -33.06 -16.89
C GLU A 313 10.12 -33.00 -16.08
N PHE A 314 10.01 -32.84 -14.76
CA PHE A 314 11.17 -32.77 -13.86
C PHE A 314 11.60 -34.13 -13.30
N GLY A 315 11.03 -35.25 -13.79
CA GLY A 315 11.41 -36.60 -13.36
C GLY A 315 11.01 -36.92 -11.91
N LEU A 316 9.97 -36.28 -11.39
CA LEU A 316 9.45 -36.48 -10.04
C LEU A 316 8.25 -37.43 -10.05
N SER A 317 8.15 -38.27 -9.01
CA SER A 317 6.92 -39.02 -8.78
C SER A 317 5.78 -38.08 -8.35
N LYS A 318 4.53 -38.46 -8.64
CA LYS A 318 3.34 -37.72 -8.20
C LYS A 318 3.34 -37.46 -6.70
N ALA A 319 3.78 -38.44 -5.91
CA ALA A 319 3.88 -38.32 -4.45
C ALA A 319 4.97 -37.32 -4.00
N ALA A 320 6.12 -37.31 -4.68
CA ALA A 320 7.19 -36.35 -4.40
C ALA A 320 6.75 -34.92 -4.71
N TYR A 321 6.15 -34.70 -5.87
CA TYR A 321 5.58 -33.41 -6.25
C TYR A 321 4.49 -32.96 -5.27
N SER A 322 3.53 -33.85 -4.95
CA SER A 322 2.41 -33.52 -4.07
C SER A 322 2.86 -33.03 -2.70
N ARG A 323 3.92 -33.62 -2.12
CA ARG A 323 4.47 -33.21 -0.82
C ARG A 323 5.29 -31.92 -0.89
N PHE A 324 5.82 -31.59 -2.07
CA PHE A 324 6.62 -30.38 -2.25
C PHE A 324 5.75 -29.18 -2.63
N ALA A 325 4.86 -29.31 -3.61
CA ALA A 325 4.13 -28.18 -4.21
C ALA A 325 2.66 -28.46 -4.57
N GLY A 326 2.13 -29.67 -4.39
CA GLY A 326 0.80 -30.04 -4.90
C GLY A 326 -0.33 -29.17 -4.35
N LYS A 327 -1.29 -28.74 -5.18
CA LYS A 327 -2.36 -27.79 -4.80
C LYS A 327 -3.48 -28.41 -3.93
N ASN A 328 -3.59 -29.74 -3.93
CA ASN A 328 -4.71 -30.48 -3.31
C ASN A 328 -4.68 -30.56 -1.76
N TRP A 329 -3.71 -29.92 -1.09
CA TRP A 329 -3.64 -29.94 0.37
C TRP A 329 -4.86 -29.25 1.03
N LYS A 330 -5.53 -28.33 0.30
CA LYS A 330 -6.72 -27.62 0.77
C LYS A 330 -7.96 -28.51 0.97
N ASN A 331 -8.09 -29.56 0.15
CA ASN A 331 -9.29 -30.41 0.14
C ASN A 331 -9.28 -31.44 1.27
N ASN A 332 -8.13 -31.66 1.89
CA ASN A 332 -7.98 -32.59 2.99
C ASN A 332 -7.78 -31.79 4.28
N ASN A 333 -8.80 -31.70 5.13
CA ASN A 333 -8.75 -31.05 6.45
C ASN A 333 -7.67 -31.63 7.41
N LYS A 334 -6.92 -32.64 6.98
CA LYS A 334 -5.80 -33.29 7.69
C LYS A 334 -4.49 -33.30 6.87
N GLY A 335 -4.47 -32.67 5.70
CA GLY A 335 -3.33 -32.67 4.79
C GLY A 335 -2.18 -31.85 5.35
N GLU A 336 -0.96 -32.39 5.30
CA GLU A 336 0.24 -31.61 5.58
C GLU A 336 0.45 -30.57 4.47
N VAL A 337 0.61 -29.30 4.85
CA VAL A 337 0.92 -28.23 3.88
C VAL A 337 2.26 -28.55 3.19
N PRO A 338 2.35 -28.50 1.85
CA PRO A 338 3.58 -28.80 1.15
C PRO A 338 4.71 -27.80 1.44
N ASP A 339 5.95 -28.26 1.29
CA ASP A 339 7.16 -27.54 1.71
C ASP A 339 7.39 -26.20 0.95
N LEU A 340 6.95 -26.11 -0.31
CA LEU A 340 7.02 -24.89 -1.11
C LEU A 340 5.99 -23.86 -0.64
N TRP A 341 4.75 -24.29 -0.41
CA TRP A 341 3.66 -23.44 0.07
C TRP A 341 3.95 -22.83 1.44
N LYS A 342 4.52 -23.61 2.37
CA LYS A 342 5.00 -23.09 3.67
C LYS A 342 6.00 -21.95 3.49
N ASN A 343 6.91 -22.05 2.53
CA ASN A 343 7.94 -21.04 2.30
C ASN A 343 7.39 -19.81 1.57
N ILE A 344 6.54 -20.02 0.56
CA ILE A 344 5.78 -18.94 -0.09
C ILE A 344 5.07 -18.10 0.96
N ALA A 345 4.32 -18.73 1.87
CA ALA A 345 3.63 -18.03 2.95
C ALA A 345 4.61 -17.26 3.85
N HIS A 346 5.69 -17.90 4.30
CA HIS A 346 6.70 -17.26 5.15
C HIS A 346 7.34 -16.04 4.49
N ILE A 347 7.82 -16.17 3.25
CA ILE A 347 8.44 -15.10 2.48
C ILE A 347 7.44 -13.95 2.26
N ILE A 348 6.21 -14.27 1.86
CA ILE A 348 5.19 -13.25 1.63
C ILE A 348 4.85 -12.50 2.92
N THR A 349 4.70 -13.20 4.04
CA THR A 349 4.43 -12.53 5.33
C THR A 349 5.59 -11.68 5.85
N SER A 350 6.80 -11.87 5.32
CA SER A 350 7.97 -11.13 5.76
C SER A 350 8.14 -9.79 5.05
N ASP A 351 7.40 -9.54 3.96
CA ASP A 351 7.49 -8.32 3.15
C ASP A 351 6.08 -7.82 2.76
N PRO A 352 5.64 -6.65 3.25
CA PRO A 352 4.32 -6.08 2.92
C PRO A 352 4.03 -5.94 1.43
N ILE A 353 5.06 -5.75 0.61
CA ILE A 353 4.91 -5.64 -0.84
C ILE A 353 4.54 -7.01 -1.43
N LEU A 354 5.15 -8.08 -0.93
CA LEU A 354 4.83 -9.43 -1.38
C LEU A 354 3.40 -9.83 -1.02
N ILE A 355 2.82 -9.25 0.03
CA ILE A 355 1.41 -9.42 0.35
C ILE A 355 0.53 -8.78 -0.75
N GLU A 356 0.87 -7.58 -1.22
CA GLU A 356 0.17 -6.93 -2.34
C GLU A 356 0.23 -7.78 -3.62
N LEU A 357 1.42 -8.33 -3.91
CA LEU A 357 1.59 -9.24 -5.04
C LEU A 357 0.72 -10.50 -4.86
N ALA A 358 0.77 -11.14 -3.70
CA ALA A 358 -0.02 -12.33 -3.41
C ALA A 358 -1.53 -12.12 -3.60
N ILE A 359 -2.02 -10.92 -3.29
CA ILE A 359 -3.42 -10.55 -3.47
C ILE A 359 -3.74 -10.29 -4.93
N SER A 360 -2.86 -9.61 -5.65
CA SER A 360 -3.01 -9.42 -7.10
C SER A 360 -3.00 -10.75 -7.86
N LEU A 361 -2.28 -11.75 -7.34
CA LEU A 361 -2.20 -13.11 -7.90
C LEU A 361 -3.33 -14.02 -7.40
N GLY A 362 -4.20 -13.55 -6.50
CA GLY A 362 -5.32 -14.34 -5.98
C GLY A 362 -4.94 -15.49 -5.04
N ILE A 363 -3.69 -15.56 -4.57
CA ILE A 363 -3.18 -16.63 -3.70
C ILE A 363 -3.25 -16.30 -2.20
N ASN A 364 -3.78 -15.14 -1.85
CA ASN A 364 -3.79 -14.66 -0.46
C ASN A 364 -4.59 -15.53 0.51
N THR A 365 -5.74 -16.04 0.07
CA THR A 365 -6.57 -16.96 0.87
C THR A 365 -5.81 -18.24 1.23
N ASP A 366 -4.90 -18.67 0.36
CA ASP A 366 -4.06 -19.85 0.58
C ASP A 366 -3.01 -19.58 1.64
N ILE A 367 -2.38 -18.40 1.57
CA ILE A 367 -1.39 -17.96 2.54
C ILE A 367 -2.01 -17.84 3.92
N ASP A 368 -3.17 -17.19 4.04
CA ASP A 368 -3.90 -17.09 5.31
C ASP A 368 -4.23 -18.47 5.90
N SER A 369 -4.64 -19.41 5.05
CA SER A 369 -4.92 -20.79 5.46
C SER A 369 -3.67 -21.51 5.97
N ILE A 370 -2.52 -21.31 5.32
CA ILE A 370 -1.23 -21.87 5.75
C ILE A 370 -0.81 -21.29 7.10
N LEU A 371 -0.96 -19.98 7.29
CA LEU A 371 -0.61 -19.30 8.55
C LEU A 371 -1.48 -19.76 9.70
N LYS A 372 -2.78 -19.98 9.47
CA LYS A 372 -3.68 -20.56 10.46
C LYS A 372 -3.23 -21.97 10.85
N LEU A 373 -2.93 -22.84 9.88
CA LEU A 373 -2.50 -24.22 10.15
C LEU A 373 -1.14 -24.34 10.84
N THR A 374 -0.25 -23.36 10.63
CA THR A 374 1.10 -23.36 11.22
C THR A 374 1.15 -22.74 12.62
N LYS A 375 0.21 -21.85 12.98
CA LYS A 375 0.08 -21.30 14.35
C LYS A 375 -0.52 -22.27 15.36
N THR A 376 -1.25 -23.30 14.91
CA THR A 376 -1.92 -24.27 15.79
C THR A 376 -1.04 -25.47 16.18
N ARG A 377 0.22 -25.49 15.73
CA ARG A 377 1.24 -26.49 16.09
C ARG A 377 2.37 -25.81 16.82
#